data_AF-A0A924G2K1-F1
#
_entry.id   AF-A0A924G2K1-F1
#
_cell.length_a   1.000
_cell.length_b   1.000
_cell.length_c   1.000
_cell.angle_alpha   90.00
_cell.angle_beta   90.00
_cell.angle_gamma   90.00
#
_symmetry.space_group_name_H-M   'P 1'
#
loop_
_entity.id
_entity.type
_entity.pdbx_description
1 polymer ?
#
loop_
_entity_poly.entity_id
_entity_poly.type
_entity_poly.pdbx_seq_one_letter_code
_entity_poly.pdbx_strand_id
1 'polypeptide(L)'
;FDEINNIIKYHPLLHWNTKQVIDFISANNIPYNPLHDQGFVSIGCQPCTRATKPDEDFRAGRWWWEANSKKECGLHVHIPLTA
;
A
#
# COMPACT_ATOMS: atom_id res chain seq x y z
N PHE A 1 14.25 6.31 11.74
CA PHE A 1 15.44 6.10 10.90
C PHE A 1 15.44 4.64 10.49
N ASP A 2 15.67 4.33 9.21
CA ASP A 2 15.80 2.95 8.73
C ASP A 2 17.28 2.58 8.76
N GLU A 3 17.64 1.75 9.74
CA GLU A 3 19.04 1.36 9.97
C GLU A 3 19.60 0.48 8.85
N ILE A 4 18.79 -0.43 8.30
CA ILE A 4 19.23 -1.37 7.25
C ILE A 4 19.54 -0.63 5.96
N ASN A 5 18.70 0.34 5.61
CA ASN A 5 18.88 1.13 4.39
C ASN A 5 19.66 2.44 4.63
N ASN A 6 20.03 2.76 5.87
CA ASN A 6 20.71 4.00 6.27
C ASN A 6 20.03 5.28 5.77
N ILE A 7 18.71 5.36 5.92
CA ILE A 7 17.90 6.51 5.44
C ILE A 7 16.88 7.00 6.47
N ILE A 8 16.51 8.28 6.36
CA ILE A 8 15.34 8.82 7.06
C ILE A 8 14.10 8.55 6.20
N LYS A 9 13.17 7.75 6.73
CA LYS A 9 11.84 7.54 6.15
C LYS A 9 10.88 8.61 6.69
N TYR A 10 10.37 9.47 5.81
CA TYR A 10 9.37 10.48 6.14
C TYR A 10 8.04 10.14 5.46
N HIS A 11 6.94 10.19 6.22
CA HIS A 11 5.60 9.82 5.76
C HIS A 11 4.66 11.04 5.86
N PRO A 12 4.66 11.95 4.86
CA PRO A 12 3.89 13.20 4.94
C PRO A 12 2.38 12.99 4.99
N LEU A 13 1.90 11.83 4.51
CA LEU A 13 0.49 11.47 4.48
C LEU A 13 0.10 10.51 5.62
N LEU A 14 0.93 10.37 6.67
CA LEU A 14 0.71 9.40 7.75
C LEU A 14 -0.66 9.53 8.43
N HIS A 15 -1.17 10.76 8.54
CA HIS A 15 -2.44 11.05 9.20
C HIS A 15 -3.63 11.16 8.24
N TRP A 16 -3.40 10.96 6.93
CA TRP A 16 -4.47 11.01 5.95
C TRP A 16 -5.18 9.65 5.89
N ASN A 17 -6.50 9.67 5.85
CA ASN A 17 -7.29 8.51 5.47
C ASN A 17 -7.47 8.45 3.94
N THR A 18 -7.96 7.32 3.43
CA THR A 18 -8.15 7.09 1.99
C THR A 18 -9.07 8.13 1.34
N LYS A 19 -10.11 8.59 2.06
CA LYS A 19 -11.02 9.61 1.53
C LYS A 19 -10.29 10.93 1.29
N GLN A 20 -9.46 11.37 2.23
CA GLN A 20 -8.68 12.60 2.09
C GLN A 20 -7.74 12.55 0.89
N VAL A 21 -7.12 11.39 0.62
CA VAL A 21 -6.28 11.18 -0.56
C VAL A 21 -7.10 11.33 -1.85
N ILE A 22 -8.26 10.69 -1.93
CA ILE A 22 -9.15 10.73 -3.10
C ILE A 22 -9.69 12.16 -3.34
N ASP A 23 -10.15 12.82 -2.28
CA ASP A 23 -10.66 14.19 -2.34
C ASP A 23 -9.58 15.14 -2.89
N PHE A 24 -8.32 14.98 -2.44
CA PHE A 24 -7.21 15.79 -2.91
C PHE A 24 -6.85 15.51 -4.38
N ILE A 25 -6.83 14.24 -4.78
CA ILE A 25 -6.62 13.84 -6.18
C ILE A 25 -7.67 14.51 -7.08
N SER A 26 -8.94 14.43 -6.71
CA SER A 26 -10.05 15.00 -7.48
C SER A 26 -10.00 16.53 -7.52
N ALA A 27 -9.73 17.19 -6.40
CA ALA A 27 -9.71 18.65 -6.33
C ALA A 27 -8.57 19.29 -7.13
N ASN A 28 -7.47 18.55 -7.33
CA ASN A 28 -6.28 19.02 -8.02
C ASN A 28 -6.09 18.40 -9.41
N ASN A 29 -7.09 17.66 -9.92
CA ASN A 29 -7.05 16.96 -11.20
C ASN A 29 -5.78 16.10 -11.39
N ILE A 30 -5.36 15.40 -10.33
CA ILE A 30 -4.16 14.57 -10.37
C ILE A 30 -4.48 13.27 -11.13
N PRO A 31 -3.71 12.90 -12.16
CA PRO A 31 -3.87 11.60 -12.80
C PRO A 31 -3.61 10.46 -11.81
N TYR A 32 -4.48 9.45 -11.79
CA TYR A 32 -4.33 8.26 -10.97
C TYR A 32 -4.40 6.99 -11.83
N ASN A 33 -4.06 5.84 -11.24
CA ASN A 33 -4.08 4.56 -11.97
C ASN A 33 -5.53 4.08 -12.24
N PRO A 34 -5.95 3.86 -13.50
CA PRO A 34 -7.31 3.41 -13.83
C PRO A 34 -7.75 2.08 -13.19
N LEU A 35 -6.80 1.27 -12.69
CA LEU A 35 -7.14 0.05 -11.95
C LEU A 35 -7.88 0.35 -10.64
N HIS A 36 -7.74 1.55 -10.07
CA HIS A 36 -8.53 1.95 -8.90
C HIS A 36 -10.04 1.92 -9.19
N ASP A 37 -10.46 2.24 -10.41
CA ASP A 37 -11.87 2.17 -10.84
C ASP A 37 -12.36 0.72 -11.02
N GLN A 38 -11.43 -0.23 -11.09
CA GLN A 38 -11.69 -1.66 -11.24
C GLN A 38 -11.60 -2.42 -9.90
N GLY A 39 -11.60 -1.71 -8.78
CA GLY A 39 -11.55 -2.29 -7.43
C GLY A 39 -10.14 -2.62 -6.91
N PHE A 40 -9.07 -2.19 -7.60
CA PHE A 40 -7.71 -2.33 -7.09
C PHE A 40 -7.37 -1.18 -6.14
N VAL A 41 -7.77 -1.28 -4.87
CA VAL A 41 -7.55 -0.20 -3.88
C VAL A 41 -6.08 -0.07 -3.42
N SER A 42 -5.31 -1.16 -3.44
CA SER A 42 -3.87 -1.19 -3.14
C SER A 42 -3.13 -1.93 -4.25
N ILE A 43 -2.29 -1.23 -5.02
CA ILE A 43 -1.64 -1.76 -6.23
C ILE A 43 -0.16 -2.09 -5.94
N GLY A 44 0.28 -3.28 -6.34
CA GLY A 44 1.69 -3.68 -6.36
C GLY A 44 2.06 -4.36 -7.69
N CYS A 45 2.91 -5.39 -7.64
CA CYS A 45 3.24 -6.19 -8.81
C CYS A 45 2.03 -6.99 -9.31
N GLN A 46 1.93 -7.19 -10.62
CA GLN A 46 0.82 -7.91 -11.27
C GLN A 46 0.52 -9.29 -10.66
N PRO A 47 1.48 -10.19 -10.40
CA PRO A 47 1.16 -11.52 -9.87
C PRO A 47 0.70 -11.51 -8.40
N CYS A 48 0.97 -10.43 -7.66
CA CYS A 48 0.76 -10.34 -6.21
C CYS A 48 -0.31 -9.32 -5.81
N THR A 49 -1.15 -8.90 -6.77
CA THR A 49 -2.20 -7.90 -6.57
C THR A 49 -3.49 -8.36 -7.22
N ARG A 50 -4.60 -8.32 -6.49
CA ARG A 50 -5.96 -8.51 -7.00
C ARG A 50 -6.87 -7.35 -6.58
N ALA A 51 -8.00 -7.19 -7.27
CA ALA A 51 -9.08 -6.35 -6.81
C ALA A 51 -9.66 -6.87 -5.48
N THR A 52 -10.13 -5.95 -4.65
CA THR A 52 -10.81 -6.24 -3.38
C THR A 52 -12.32 -6.20 -3.52
N LYS A 53 -13.03 -6.93 -2.68
CA LYS A 53 -14.49 -6.84 -2.52
C LYS A 53 -14.86 -5.68 -1.59
N PRO A 54 -16.12 -5.22 -1.62
CA PRO A 54 -16.65 -4.39 -0.55
C PRO A 54 -16.40 -5.04 0.81
N ASP A 55 -16.04 -4.22 1.80
CA ASP A 55 -15.77 -4.60 3.19
C ASP A 55 -14.50 -5.46 3.44
N GLU A 56 -13.72 -5.81 2.41
CA GLU A 56 -12.37 -6.35 2.61
C GLU A 56 -11.42 -5.27 3.16
N ASP A 57 -10.40 -5.70 3.91
CA ASP A 57 -9.30 -4.82 4.34
C ASP A 57 -8.65 -4.12 3.13
N PHE A 58 -8.23 -2.86 3.31
CA PHE A 58 -7.65 -2.05 2.24
C PHE A 58 -6.45 -2.70 1.55
N ARG A 59 -5.70 -3.59 2.22
CA ARG A 59 -4.57 -4.33 1.63
C ARG A 59 -4.86 -5.81 1.38
N ALA A 60 -6.10 -6.28 1.53
CA ALA A 60 -6.49 -7.68 1.32
C ALA A 60 -6.18 -8.21 -0.10
N GLY A 61 -6.07 -7.31 -1.09
CA GLY A 61 -5.68 -7.65 -2.45
C GLY A 61 -4.18 -7.98 -2.62
N ARG A 62 -3.34 -7.71 -1.63
CA ARG A 62 -1.87 -7.91 -1.67
C ARG A 62 -1.50 -9.22 -0.99
N TRP A 63 -0.74 -10.07 -1.67
CA TRP A 63 -0.33 -11.40 -1.16
C TRP A 63 -1.51 -12.21 -0.61
N TRP A 64 -2.62 -12.20 -1.33
CA TRP A 64 -3.92 -12.70 -0.88
C TRP A 64 -3.96 -14.21 -0.58
N TRP A 65 -2.98 -14.98 -1.05
CA TRP A 65 -2.84 -16.42 -0.80
C TRP A 65 -2.07 -16.75 0.48
N GLU A 66 -1.45 -15.74 1.09
CA GLU A 66 -0.51 -15.91 2.18
C GLU A 66 -1.21 -15.67 3.53
N ALA A 67 -0.79 -16.37 4.60
CA ALA A 67 -1.44 -16.24 5.91
C ALA A 67 -1.44 -14.78 6.41
N ASN A 68 -2.58 -14.34 6.99
CA ASN A 68 -2.93 -12.95 7.36
C ASN A 68 -1.99 -12.23 8.37
N SER A 69 -0.79 -12.75 8.66
CA SER A 69 0.22 -11.99 9.40
C SER A 69 0.64 -10.78 8.57
N LYS A 70 0.53 -9.56 9.11
CA LYS A 70 0.89 -8.28 8.46
C LYS A 70 2.19 -8.41 7.64
N LYS A 71 2.06 -8.50 6.31
CA LYS A 71 3.21 -8.62 5.40
C LYS A 71 3.55 -7.25 4.88
N GLU A 72 4.76 -6.81 5.18
CA GLU A 72 5.33 -5.65 4.54
C GLU A 72 6.23 -6.06 3.40
N CYS A 73 6.26 -5.25 2.35
CA CYS A 73 7.18 -5.47 1.24
C CYS A 73 8.61 -5.28 1.76
N GLY A 74 9.60 -5.99 1.18
CA GLY A 74 11.01 -5.87 1.55
C GLY A 74 11.56 -4.43 1.58
N LEU A 75 10.92 -3.49 0.87
CA LEU A 75 11.19 -2.05 0.94
C LEU A 75 11.00 -1.44 2.35
N HIS A 76 10.19 -2.08 3.19
CA HIS A 76 9.78 -1.60 4.51
C HIS A 76 10.13 -2.57 5.64
N VAL A 77 10.66 -3.76 5.33
CA VAL A 77 10.98 -4.76 6.34
C VAL A 77 12.27 -4.36 7.05
N HIS A 78 12.23 -4.38 8.38
CA HIS A 78 13.36 -4.08 9.26
C HIS A 78 13.89 -5.33 9.97
N ILE A 79 14.04 -6.43 9.23
CA ILE A 79 14.56 -7.68 9.78
C ILE A 79 16.09 -7.67 9.66
N PRO A 80 16.85 -7.81 10.76
CA PRO A 80 18.30 -8.02 10.67
C PRO A 80 18.57 -9.36 9.97
N LEU A 81 19.61 -9.42 9.14
CA LEU A 81 20.02 -10.56 8.29
C LEU A 81 20.40 -11.87 9.04
N THR A 82 19.89 -12.10 10.25
CA THR A 82 20.28 -13.19 11.16
C THR A 82 19.09 -13.97 11.76
N ALA A 83 18.00 -14.08 11.00
CA ALA A 83 16.95 -15.07 11.29
C ALA A 83 17.23 -16.38 10.53
#